data_AF-A0A2H1WRS6-F1
#
_entry.id   AF-A0A2H1WRS6-F1
#
_cell.length_a   1.000
_cell.length_b   1.000
_cell.length_c   1.000
_cell.angle_alpha   90.00
_cell.angle_beta   90.00
_cell.angle_gamma   90.00
#
_symmetry.space_group_name_H-M   'P 1'
#
loop_
_entity.id
_entity.type
_entity.pdbx_description
1 polymer ?
#
loop_
_entity_poly.entity_id
_entity_poly.type
_entity_poly.pdbx_seq_one_letter_code
_entity_poly.pdbx_strand_id
1 'polypeptide(L)'
;MFLTALVFFRYARSSNHKKPWLMSNEVPANPVLSGGAMDVNTALQEVLKTALIHGGLVHGLHEAAKALDKRQAVLCVLAENCDEAAYKKLVQALCNEHQIPLVKVDNNKKLGEWAGLCKIDKDGKARKIVGCSCVVIKDFGEETPALDVLKDYLNTMVATTDKKAPAEKKPVKGKEDSKKLPAVPESVLKHRKRREALRTRRLQVTLKRRSSAIKKRKEIFKRAEQYVKEYRIRERDEIRLARQARNRGNYYVPGEAKLAFVIRIRGINQVSPKVRKVLQLFRLRQINNGVFVRLNKATVNMLRIAEPYIAWGYPNLKSVRELVYKRGFAKVNGQRVPITSNTIVEQKLGKQNIICVEDLIHEIFSVGEKFKYASNFLWPFKLNNPTGGWRKKTIHYVDGGDFGNREDKINELLRRMV
;
A
#
# COMPACT_ATOMS: atom_id res chain seq x y z
N MET A 1 49.09 22.69 -15.46
CA MET A 1 48.58 24.08 -15.48
C MET A 1 47.05 24.01 -15.41
N PHE A 2 46.42 24.81 -14.53
CA PHE A 2 45.01 25.28 -14.45
C PHE A 2 43.85 24.38 -14.99
N LEU A 3 42.91 23.92 -14.12
CA LEU A 3 41.54 24.47 -13.85
C LEU A 3 40.58 24.37 -15.07
N THR A 4 39.27 24.01 -15.04
CA THR A 4 38.18 23.79 -14.04
C THR A 4 36.99 23.09 -14.77
N ALA A 5 35.86 22.60 -14.22
CA ALA A 5 35.40 22.07 -12.90
C ALA A 5 33.92 21.55 -13.03
N LEU A 6 33.31 21.06 -11.93
CA LEU A 6 31.91 20.56 -11.77
C LEU A 6 31.53 19.29 -12.60
N VAL A 7 31.22 18.09 -12.06
CA VAL A 7 30.59 17.59 -10.81
C VAL A 7 29.04 17.59 -10.81
N PHE A 8 28.42 16.42 -11.01
CA PHE A 8 27.65 15.67 -9.98
C PHE A 8 27.14 14.30 -10.50
N PHE A 9 27.16 13.25 -9.67
CA PHE A 9 26.92 11.86 -10.11
C PHE A 9 26.29 10.99 -9.00
N ARG A 10 25.21 10.25 -9.35
CA ARG A 10 24.73 8.98 -8.71
C ARG A 10 24.31 9.07 -7.21
N TYR A 11 23.67 8.06 -6.58
CA TYR A 11 23.18 6.73 -7.01
C TYR A 11 21.87 6.32 -6.30
N ALA A 12 21.34 5.13 -6.59
CA ALA A 12 20.21 4.52 -5.91
C ALA A 12 20.53 3.11 -5.36
N ARG A 13 19.71 2.62 -4.42
CA ARG A 13 19.50 1.19 -4.04
C ARG A 13 20.73 0.34 -3.62
N SER A 14 20.66 -0.26 -2.43
CA SER A 14 20.17 -1.65 -2.26
C SER A 14 20.46 -2.21 -0.86
N SER A 15 19.49 -2.94 -0.32
CA SER A 15 19.54 -3.83 0.84
C SER A 15 20.68 -4.87 0.82
N ASN A 16 21.22 -5.21 2.01
CA ASN A 16 21.66 -6.59 2.30
C ASN A 16 21.74 -6.97 3.80
N HIS A 17 21.89 -8.27 4.01
CA HIS A 17 21.63 -9.12 5.19
C HIS A 17 22.23 -8.84 6.58
N LYS A 18 21.50 -9.38 7.58
CA LYS A 18 21.89 -9.77 8.95
C LYS A 18 23.23 -10.53 9.05
N LYS A 19 23.97 -10.39 10.17
CA LYS A 19 24.14 -11.42 11.23
C LYS A 19 24.95 -10.89 12.45
N PRO A 20 24.94 -11.59 13.61
CA PRO A 20 25.22 -11.01 14.92
C PRO A 20 26.61 -11.34 15.48
N TRP A 21 26.99 -10.63 16.55
CA TRP A 21 27.97 -11.11 17.52
C TRP A 21 27.42 -10.97 18.94
N LEU A 22 27.71 -11.98 19.76
CA LEU A 22 27.24 -12.19 21.12
C LEU A 22 28.47 -12.28 22.04
N MET A 23 28.23 -12.13 23.34
CA MET A 23 29.13 -12.41 24.47
C MET A 23 30.18 -11.34 24.84
N SER A 24 29.81 -10.66 25.93
CA SER A 24 30.60 -10.58 27.17
C SER A 24 31.84 -9.67 27.20
N ASN A 25 31.75 -8.65 28.05
CA ASN A 25 32.50 -8.70 29.31
C ASN A 25 31.76 -7.92 30.42
N GLU A 26 32.16 -8.20 31.65
CA GLU A 26 31.40 -7.93 32.86
C GLU A 26 31.52 -6.48 33.38
N VAL A 27 30.59 -6.15 34.28
CA VAL A 27 30.48 -4.86 34.98
C VAL A 27 31.56 -4.76 36.06
N PRO A 28 32.06 -3.55 36.36
CA PRO A 28 32.30 -3.16 37.75
C PRO A 28 31.33 -2.06 38.16
N ALA A 29 30.62 -2.29 39.27
CA ALA A 29 29.61 -1.35 39.77
C ALA A 29 30.25 -0.07 40.36
N ASN A 30 29.55 1.05 40.14
CA ASN A 30 29.56 2.34 40.85
C ASN A 30 30.47 2.53 42.08
N PRO A 31 31.00 3.76 42.24
CA PRO A 31 30.73 4.57 43.42
C PRO A 31 29.42 5.37 43.24
N VAL A 32 28.58 5.38 44.27
CA VAL A 32 27.24 5.99 44.27
C VAL A 32 27.31 7.44 44.78
N LEU A 33 26.24 8.22 44.54
CA LEU A 33 25.85 9.47 45.21
C LEU A 33 26.52 10.78 44.76
N SER A 34 25.80 11.51 43.91
CA SER A 34 25.41 12.88 44.27
C SER A 34 23.88 12.96 44.36
N GLY A 35 23.33 12.79 45.57
CA GLY A 35 21.90 12.91 45.85
C GLY A 35 21.43 14.36 45.86
N GLY A 36 21.59 15.07 44.74
CA GLY A 36 20.93 16.35 44.48
C GLY A 36 19.53 16.11 43.94
N ALA A 37 18.58 16.98 44.28
CA ALA A 37 17.29 17.00 43.60
C ALA A 37 17.53 17.22 42.09
N MET A 38 17.01 16.32 41.25
CA MET A 38 17.14 16.42 39.79
C MET A 38 16.46 17.69 39.30
N ASP A 39 17.24 18.68 38.85
CA ASP A 39 16.68 19.90 38.27
C ASP A 39 15.87 19.59 37.01
N VAL A 40 14.79 20.34 36.80
CA VAL A 40 13.81 20.13 35.73
C VAL A 40 14.48 20.19 34.34
N ASN A 41 15.50 21.03 34.19
CA ASN A 41 16.27 21.14 32.94
C ASN A 41 17.13 19.90 32.67
N THR A 42 17.73 19.32 33.71
CA THR A 42 18.54 18.10 33.62
C THR A 42 17.65 16.90 33.31
N ALA A 43 16.51 16.79 34.00
CA ALA A 43 15.51 15.75 33.73
C ALA A 43 14.98 15.84 32.28
N LEU A 44 14.68 17.06 31.80
CA LEU A 44 14.28 17.28 30.40
C LEU A 44 15.38 16.86 29.40
N GLN A 45 16.66 17.12 29.70
CA GLN A 45 17.77 16.70 28.84
C GLN A 45 17.88 15.17 28.74
N GLU A 46 17.69 14.43 29.84
CA GLU A 46 17.69 12.96 29.82
C GLU A 46 16.50 12.39 29.05
N VAL A 47 15.30 12.92 29.30
CA VAL A 47 14.06 12.51 28.60
C VAL A 47 14.13 12.79 27.08
N LEU A 48 14.80 13.87 26.66
CA LEU A 48 15.03 14.13 25.23
C LEU A 48 16.02 13.14 24.60
N LYS A 49 17.04 12.69 25.34
CA LYS A 49 18.00 11.68 24.87
C LYS A 49 17.36 10.29 24.74
N THR A 50 16.57 9.86 25.73
CA THR A 50 15.86 8.56 25.65
C THR A 50 14.83 8.56 24.51
N ALA A 51 13.99 9.60 24.41
CA ALA A 51 13.03 9.74 23.31
C ALA A 51 13.70 9.75 21.92
N LEU A 52 14.93 10.27 21.80
CA LEU A 52 15.71 10.20 20.56
C LEU A 52 16.16 8.76 20.23
N ILE A 53 16.65 8.00 21.21
CA ILE A 53 17.10 6.61 21.03
C ILE A 53 15.94 5.72 20.53
N HIS A 54 14.73 5.92 21.08
CA HIS A 54 13.54 5.17 20.67
C HIS A 54 12.83 5.74 19.43
N GLY A 55 13.33 6.82 18.83
CA GLY A 55 12.74 7.44 17.62
C GLY A 55 11.41 8.17 17.85
N GLY A 56 11.07 8.49 19.11
CA GLY A 56 9.86 9.22 19.51
C GLY A 56 9.96 10.74 19.38
N LEU A 57 11.15 11.28 19.07
CA LEU A 57 11.42 12.71 18.98
C LEU A 57 11.15 13.30 17.58
N VAL A 58 10.62 14.52 17.52
CA VAL A 58 10.35 15.28 16.29
C VAL A 58 10.93 16.68 16.37
N HIS A 59 11.60 17.09 15.29
CA HIS A 59 12.32 18.37 15.20
C HIS A 59 11.67 19.30 14.17
N GLY A 60 11.58 20.59 14.51
CA GLY A 60 11.25 21.64 13.55
C GLY A 60 9.75 21.88 13.34
N LEU A 61 9.43 23.11 12.95
CA LEU A 61 8.08 23.69 13.03
C LEU A 61 7.01 22.92 12.24
N HIS A 62 7.29 22.56 11.00
CA HIS A 62 6.29 21.88 10.15
C HIS A 62 5.96 20.47 10.68
N GLU A 63 6.96 19.75 11.17
CA GLU A 63 6.74 18.40 11.72
C GLU A 63 6.10 18.46 13.12
N ALA A 64 6.49 19.43 13.94
CA ALA A 64 5.87 19.71 15.24
C ALA A 64 4.38 20.05 15.10
N ALA A 65 4.01 21.03 14.26
CA ALA A 65 2.62 21.39 14.00
C ALA A 65 1.81 20.17 13.49
N LYS A 66 2.37 19.41 12.57
CA LYS A 66 1.76 18.19 12.00
C LYS A 66 1.64 17.03 13.01
N ALA A 67 2.47 16.99 14.05
CA ALA A 67 2.36 16.02 15.15
C ALA A 67 1.29 16.44 16.18
N LEU A 68 1.22 17.74 16.47
CA LEU A 68 0.17 18.37 17.30
C LEU A 68 -1.21 18.16 16.64
N ASP A 69 -1.41 18.58 15.39
CA ASP A 69 -2.67 18.42 14.62
C ASP A 69 -3.19 16.97 14.59
N LYS A 70 -2.27 16.00 14.54
CA LYS A 70 -2.59 14.56 14.52
C LYS A 70 -2.90 13.97 15.89
N ARG A 71 -2.74 14.74 16.97
CA ARG A 71 -2.83 14.28 18.36
C ARG A 71 -1.89 13.11 18.66
N GLN A 72 -0.67 13.19 18.11
CA GLN A 72 0.41 12.23 18.35
C GLN A 72 1.49 12.77 19.28
N ALA A 73 1.33 14.00 19.76
CA ALA A 73 2.28 14.70 20.61
C ALA A 73 1.85 14.58 22.08
N VAL A 74 2.79 14.19 22.95
CA VAL A 74 2.57 14.05 24.40
C VAL A 74 3.20 15.22 25.16
N LEU A 75 4.31 15.77 24.66
CA LEU A 75 4.96 16.97 25.20
C LEU A 75 5.45 17.87 24.07
N CYS A 76 5.31 19.19 24.22
CA CYS A 76 5.95 20.18 23.36
C CYS A 76 6.97 21.00 24.15
N VAL A 77 8.15 21.23 23.56
CA VAL A 77 9.21 22.08 24.07
C VAL A 77 9.46 23.22 23.09
N LEU A 78 9.39 24.46 23.56
CA LEU A 78 9.51 25.68 22.75
C LEU A 78 10.66 26.54 23.25
N ALA A 79 11.52 27.00 22.34
CA ALA A 79 12.57 27.96 22.68
C ALA A 79 11.99 29.38 22.86
N GLU A 80 12.42 30.10 23.90
CA GLU A 80 12.07 31.52 24.04
C GLU A 80 12.80 32.38 22.99
N ASN A 81 14.02 32.02 22.62
CA ASN A 81 14.76 32.64 21.51
C ASN A 81 14.37 32.04 20.13
N CYS A 82 13.13 32.28 19.69
CA CYS A 82 12.65 32.02 18.33
C CYS A 82 12.68 33.30 17.47
N ASP A 83 13.22 33.21 16.25
CA ASP A 83 13.46 34.36 15.34
C ASP A 83 12.18 35.06 14.87
N GLU A 84 11.05 34.34 14.78
CA GLU A 84 9.76 34.89 14.33
C GLU A 84 8.67 34.70 15.40
N ALA A 85 8.02 35.81 15.79
CA ALA A 85 6.96 35.80 16.81
C ALA A 85 5.71 34.98 16.40
N ALA A 86 5.51 34.74 15.09
CA ALA A 86 4.45 33.90 14.57
C ALA A 86 4.56 32.44 15.07
N TYR A 87 5.77 31.90 15.20
CA TYR A 87 6.00 30.51 15.59
C TYR A 87 5.61 30.25 17.04
N LYS A 88 5.94 31.19 17.94
CA LYS A 88 5.52 31.13 19.35
C LYS A 88 4.00 31.09 19.46
N LYS A 89 3.30 31.99 18.74
CA LYS A 89 1.83 32.08 18.73
C LYS A 89 1.18 30.81 18.17
N LEU A 90 1.71 30.26 17.07
CA LEU A 90 1.20 29.04 16.45
C LEU A 90 1.33 27.83 17.39
N VAL A 91 2.52 27.61 17.96
CA VAL A 91 2.76 26.47 18.87
C VAL A 91 1.94 26.60 20.15
N GLN A 92 1.86 27.79 20.74
CA GLN A 92 1.01 28.05 21.92
C GLN A 92 -0.48 27.81 21.62
N ALA A 93 -0.98 28.24 20.46
CA ALA A 93 -2.36 28.01 20.07
C ALA A 93 -2.68 26.51 19.92
N LEU A 94 -1.82 25.74 19.23
CA LEU A 94 -2.00 24.30 19.04
C LEU A 94 -1.90 23.50 20.36
N CYS A 95 -0.97 23.87 21.25
CA CYS A 95 -0.87 23.22 22.56
C CYS A 95 -2.12 23.49 23.42
N ASN A 96 -2.63 24.71 23.41
CA ASN A 96 -3.87 25.08 24.12
C ASN A 96 -5.11 24.41 23.52
N GLU A 97 -5.22 24.31 22.18
CA GLU A 97 -6.36 23.65 21.50
C GLU A 97 -6.40 22.14 21.79
N HIS A 98 -5.25 21.51 22.01
CA HIS A 98 -5.16 20.06 22.19
C HIS A 98 -4.87 19.62 23.64
N GLN A 99 -4.78 20.58 24.58
CA GLN A 99 -4.46 20.34 25.99
C GLN A 99 -3.13 19.59 26.18
N ILE A 100 -2.13 19.93 25.36
CA ILE A 100 -0.81 19.31 25.40
C ILE A 100 0.13 20.18 26.26
N PRO A 101 0.86 19.61 27.24
CA PRO A 101 1.78 20.38 28.07
C PRO A 101 2.88 21.04 27.22
N LEU A 102 3.20 22.29 27.58
CA LEU A 102 4.19 23.12 26.90
C LEU A 102 5.27 23.56 27.90
N VAL A 103 6.51 23.12 27.66
CA VAL A 103 7.69 23.57 28.42
C VAL A 103 8.44 24.61 27.59
N LYS A 104 8.92 25.66 28.23
CA LYS A 104 9.75 26.68 27.60
C LYS A 104 11.20 26.54 28.02
N VAL A 105 12.13 26.82 27.10
CA VAL A 105 13.58 26.78 27.32
C VAL A 105 14.21 28.05 26.75
N ASP A 106 15.09 28.72 27.49
CA ASP A 106 15.61 30.05 27.11
C ASP A 106 16.28 30.06 25.72
N ASN A 107 17.17 29.09 25.47
CA ASN A 107 18.10 29.11 24.34
C ASN A 107 17.87 28.00 23.32
N ASN A 108 17.61 28.41 22.07
CA ASN A 108 17.46 27.54 20.89
C ASN A 108 18.67 26.62 20.63
N LYS A 109 19.91 27.07 20.93
CA LYS A 109 21.12 26.26 20.81
C LYS A 109 21.21 25.17 21.90
N LYS A 110 20.81 25.46 23.15
CA LYS A 110 20.74 24.44 24.22
C LYS A 110 19.72 23.36 23.85
N LEU A 111 18.52 23.77 23.41
CA LEU A 111 17.48 22.84 22.95
C LEU A 111 17.93 22.01 21.74
N GLY A 112 18.69 22.61 20.81
CA GLY A 112 19.28 21.91 19.66
C GLY A 112 20.30 20.85 20.05
N GLU A 113 21.16 21.15 21.02
CA GLU A 113 22.12 20.18 21.58
C GLU A 113 21.40 19.03 22.30
N TRP A 114 20.40 19.32 23.14
CA TRP A 114 19.60 18.31 23.85
C TRP A 114 18.79 17.43 22.91
N ALA A 115 18.28 17.98 21.81
CA ALA A 115 17.55 17.25 20.78
C ALA A 115 18.47 16.51 19.78
N GLY A 116 19.79 16.45 20.04
CA GLY A 116 20.75 15.70 19.23
C GLY A 116 21.17 16.35 17.91
N LEU A 117 20.88 17.65 17.69
CA LEU A 117 21.31 18.38 16.50
C LEU A 117 22.74 18.95 16.65
N CYS A 118 23.68 18.10 17.05
CA CYS A 118 25.10 18.43 17.14
C CYS A 118 25.97 17.30 16.56
N LYS A 119 27.23 17.62 16.24
CA LYS A 119 28.24 16.60 15.93
C LYS A 119 29.11 16.41 17.18
N ILE A 120 29.19 15.18 17.65
CA ILE A 120 30.00 14.81 18.81
C ILE A 120 31.43 14.50 18.31
N ASP A 121 32.44 15.13 18.91
CA ASP A 121 33.84 14.78 18.65
C ASP A 121 34.25 13.52 19.43
N LYS A 122 35.47 13.01 19.15
CA LYS A 122 36.06 11.88 19.88
C LYS A 122 36.13 12.08 21.41
N ASP A 123 36.18 13.34 21.87
CA ASP A 123 36.27 13.71 23.28
C ASP A 123 34.89 14.02 23.93
N GLY A 124 33.79 13.64 23.27
CA GLY A 124 32.41 13.80 23.80
C GLY A 124 31.85 15.23 23.79
N LYS A 125 32.64 16.24 23.39
CA LYS A 125 32.19 17.63 23.27
C LYS A 125 31.42 17.88 21.96
N ALA A 126 30.37 18.70 22.04
CA ALA A 126 29.52 19.05 20.91
C ALA A 126 30.14 20.16 20.03
N ARG A 127 30.31 19.91 18.73
CA ARG A 127 30.63 20.93 17.70
C ARG A 127 29.52 21.03 16.66
N LYS A 128 29.44 22.19 16.01
CA LYS A 128 28.44 22.52 14.96
C LYS A 128 26.99 22.26 15.42
N ILE A 129 26.63 22.79 16.60
CA ILE A 129 25.27 22.77 17.14
C ILE A 129 24.34 23.58 16.23
N VAL A 130 23.25 22.96 15.76
CA VAL A 130 22.17 23.61 15.02
C VAL A 130 21.05 23.96 16.01
N GLY A 131 20.52 25.18 15.94
CA GLY A 131 19.45 25.62 16.85
C GLY A 131 18.10 24.95 16.57
N CYS A 132 17.39 24.56 17.63
CA CYS A 132 15.99 24.13 17.55
C CYS A 132 15.06 25.24 18.06
N SER A 133 14.06 25.62 17.27
CA SER A 133 13.00 26.54 17.70
C SER A 133 11.90 25.82 18.49
N CYS A 134 11.54 24.60 18.07
CA CYS A 134 10.57 23.74 18.75
C CYS A 134 10.90 22.26 18.56
N VAL A 135 10.54 21.46 19.55
CA VAL A 135 10.72 20.01 19.62
C VAL A 135 9.44 19.40 20.17
N VAL A 136 9.03 18.25 19.63
CA VAL A 136 7.81 17.55 20.06
C VAL A 136 8.16 16.09 20.34
N ILE A 137 7.74 15.61 21.51
CA ILE A 137 7.86 14.20 21.90
C ILE A 137 6.53 13.50 21.57
N LYS A 138 6.61 12.41 20.79
CA LYS A 138 5.47 11.53 20.53
C LYS A 138 5.39 10.38 21.52
N ASP A 139 6.54 9.76 21.80
CA ASP A 139 6.69 8.62 22.69
C ASP A 139 7.95 8.84 23.53
N PHE A 140 7.86 8.64 24.84
CA PHE A 140 8.99 8.83 25.76
C PHE A 140 9.99 7.65 25.75
N GLY A 141 9.57 6.48 25.27
CA GLY A 141 10.40 5.27 25.29
C GLY A 141 10.32 4.55 26.64
N GLU A 142 11.47 4.39 27.30
CA GLU A 142 11.60 3.71 28.59
C GLU A 142 11.27 4.63 29.78
N GLU A 143 10.65 4.05 30.82
CA GLU A 143 10.33 4.77 32.05
C GLU A 143 11.60 4.96 32.89
N THR A 144 12.02 6.23 33.02
CA THR A 144 13.23 6.65 33.74
C THR A 144 12.84 7.57 34.89
N PRO A 145 13.63 7.67 35.99
CA PRO A 145 13.30 8.55 37.11
C PRO A 145 13.20 10.04 36.70
N ALA A 146 13.92 10.46 35.66
CA ALA A 146 13.79 11.78 35.06
C ALA A 146 12.40 12.03 34.43
N LEU A 147 11.75 10.99 33.90
CA LEU A 147 10.42 11.05 33.32
C LEU A 147 9.36 11.27 34.41
N ASP A 148 9.52 10.65 35.58
CA ASP A 148 8.58 10.82 36.70
C ASP A 148 8.70 12.21 37.35
N VAL A 149 9.92 12.72 37.57
CA VAL A 149 10.15 14.12 37.98
C VAL A 149 9.52 15.11 36.98
N LEU A 150 9.60 14.79 35.68
CA LEU A 150 9.01 15.62 34.63
C LEU A 150 7.47 15.51 34.59
N LYS A 151 6.88 14.32 34.80
CA LYS A 151 5.43 14.14 34.97
C LYS A 151 4.93 14.96 36.16
N ASP A 152 5.61 14.91 37.31
CA ASP A 152 5.22 15.63 38.52
C ASP A 152 5.31 17.15 38.33
N TYR A 153 6.37 17.63 37.67
CA TYR A 153 6.46 19.04 37.28
C TYR A 153 5.30 19.47 36.37
N LEU A 154 4.95 18.67 35.36
CA LEU A 154 3.82 18.95 34.48
C LEU A 154 2.48 18.93 35.24
N ASN A 155 2.28 17.98 36.16
CA ASN A 155 1.10 17.89 37.00
C ASN A 155 0.95 19.13 37.91
N THR A 156 2.05 19.64 38.48
CA THR A 156 2.01 20.89 39.26
C THR A 156 1.68 22.11 38.38
N MET A 157 2.18 22.17 37.14
CA MET A 157 1.80 23.23 36.20
C MET A 157 0.32 23.17 35.82
N VAL A 158 -0.24 21.99 35.54
CA VAL A 158 -1.69 21.82 35.28
C VAL A 158 -2.53 22.27 36.49
N ALA A 159 -2.12 21.90 37.71
CA ALA A 159 -2.79 22.35 38.94
C ALA A 159 -2.76 23.89 39.14
N THR A 160 -1.74 24.59 38.61
CA THR A 160 -1.73 26.07 38.62
C THR A 160 -2.65 26.68 37.57
N THR A 161 -2.87 26.02 36.42
CA THR A 161 -3.85 26.47 35.43
C THR A 161 -5.29 26.25 35.87
N ASP A 162 -5.57 25.19 36.64
CA ASP A 162 -6.94 24.87 37.11
C ASP A 162 -7.45 25.79 38.23
N LYS A 163 -6.56 26.51 38.94
CA LYS A 163 -6.97 27.62 39.83
C LYS A 163 -7.50 28.85 39.08
N LYS A 164 -7.50 28.83 37.74
CA LYS A 164 -8.22 29.79 36.89
C LYS A 164 -9.34 29.10 36.11
N ALA A 165 -10.23 28.41 36.84
CA ALA A 165 -11.47 27.88 36.31
C ALA A 165 -12.21 28.94 35.45
N PRO A 166 -12.80 28.54 34.30
CA PRO A 166 -13.58 29.47 33.49
C PRO A 166 -14.86 29.83 34.24
N ALA A 167 -14.86 31.01 34.85
CA ALA A 167 -16.05 31.55 35.48
C ALA A 167 -17.19 31.64 34.44
N GLU A 168 -18.28 30.92 34.69
CA GLU A 168 -19.56 31.21 34.06
C GLU A 168 -19.87 32.69 34.27
N LYS A 169 -19.91 33.47 33.18
CA LYS A 169 -20.36 34.86 33.24
C LYS A 169 -21.85 34.87 33.56
N LYS A 170 -22.20 34.92 34.85
CA LYS A 170 -23.47 35.50 35.29
C LYS A 170 -23.60 36.88 34.63
N PRO A 171 -24.76 37.24 34.06
CA PRO A 171 -24.89 38.44 33.25
C PRO A 171 -24.71 39.68 34.11
N VAL A 172 -23.74 40.52 33.74
CA VAL A 172 -23.62 41.88 34.29
C VAL A 172 -24.80 42.69 33.74
N LYS A 173 -25.67 43.17 34.63
CA LYS A 173 -26.71 44.16 34.29
C LYS A 173 -26.07 45.52 33.97
N GLY A 174 -25.55 45.66 32.75
CA GLY A 174 -25.32 46.95 32.10
C GLY A 174 -26.57 47.38 31.34
N LYS A 175 -26.83 48.70 31.27
CA LYS A 175 -28.06 49.27 30.67
C LYS A 175 -28.24 48.85 29.20
N GLU A 176 -29.49 48.67 28.80
CA GLU A 176 -29.88 48.24 27.46
C GLU A 176 -29.74 49.38 26.43
N ASP A 177 -28.77 49.26 25.52
CA ASP A 177 -28.91 49.83 24.17
C ASP A 177 -29.45 48.74 23.24
N SER A 178 -30.76 48.77 22.99
CA SER A 178 -31.51 47.70 22.30
C SER A 178 -31.31 47.68 20.77
N LYS A 179 -30.05 47.68 20.31
CA LYS A 179 -29.71 47.33 18.93
C LYS A 179 -30.00 45.84 18.69
N LYS A 180 -31.23 45.56 18.23
CA LYS A 180 -31.62 44.24 17.70
C LYS A 180 -30.56 43.78 16.70
N LEU A 181 -29.83 42.72 17.03
CA LEU A 181 -28.95 42.04 16.08
C LEU A 181 -29.78 41.66 14.84
N PRO A 182 -29.29 41.89 13.61
CA PRO A 182 -30.06 41.62 12.40
C PRO A 182 -30.46 40.14 12.37
N ALA A 183 -31.77 39.89 12.33
CA ALA A 183 -32.31 38.53 12.32
C ALA A 183 -31.71 37.76 11.14
N VAL A 184 -31.03 36.65 11.42
CA VAL A 184 -30.33 35.87 10.40
C VAL A 184 -31.35 35.41 9.35
N PRO A 185 -31.15 35.74 8.05
CA PRO A 185 -32.14 35.43 7.02
C PRO A 185 -32.50 33.94 6.98
N GLU A 186 -33.78 33.64 6.78
CA GLU A 186 -34.30 32.27 6.77
C GLU A 186 -33.57 31.37 5.74
N SER A 187 -33.13 31.95 4.62
CA SER A 187 -32.29 31.31 3.60
C SER A 187 -30.96 30.77 4.16
N VAL A 188 -30.31 31.51 5.07
CA VAL A 188 -29.06 31.11 5.73
C VAL A 188 -29.32 29.95 6.69
N LEU A 189 -30.42 29.96 7.43
CA LEU A 189 -30.80 28.86 8.33
C LEU A 189 -31.15 27.58 7.53
N LYS A 190 -31.91 27.72 6.43
CA LYS A 190 -32.19 26.62 5.48
C LYS A 190 -30.88 26.07 4.87
N HIS A 191 -29.92 26.93 4.54
CA HIS A 191 -28.62 26.50 4.01
C HIS A 191 -27.75 25.79 5.08
N ARG A 192 -27.74 26.26 6.33
CA ARG A 192 -27.03 25.60 7.45
C ARG A 192 -27.57 24.18 7.67
N LYS A 193 -28.89 24.03 7.87
CA LYS A 193 -29.56 22.72 8.01
C LYS A 193 -29.25 21.77 6.83
N ARG A 194 -29.30 22.27 5.58
CA ARG A 194 -28.95 21.47 4.38
C ARG A 194 -27.48 21.03 4.38
N ARG A 195 -26.55 21.90 4.81
CA ARG A 195 -25.10 21.61 4.87
C ARG A 195 -24.78 20.59 5.97
N GLU A 196 -25.43 20.69 7.12
CA GLU A 196 -25.34 19.72 8.22
C GLU A 196 -25.89 18.35 7.81
N ALA A 197 -27.10 18.28 7.25
CA ALA A 197 -27.69 17.04 6.74
C ALA A 197 -26.82 16.37 5.65
N LEU A 198 -26.19 17.16 4.78
CA LEU A 198 -25.25 16.65 3.80
C LEU A 198 -23.97 16.12 4.47
N ARG A 199 -23.47 16.79 5.52
CA ARG A 199 -22.29 16.37 6.29
C ARG A 199 -22.55 15.06 7.05
N THR A 200 -23.66 14.95 7.79
CA THR A 200 -24.04 13.73 8.51
C THR A 200 -24.25 12.55 7.56
N ARG A 201 -24.96 12.76 6.44
CA ARG A 201 -25.12 11.74 5.37
C ARG A 201 -23.77 11.30 4.77
N ARG A 202 -22.85 12.24 4.51
CA ARG A 202 -21.49 11.91 4.03
C ARG A 202 -20.71 11.09 5.05
N LEU A 203 -20.77 11.43 6.34
CA LEU A 203 -20.11 10.69 7.42
C LEU A 203 -20.68 9.27 7.54
N GLN A 204 -22.01 9.11 7.60
CA GLN A 204 -22.69 7.81 7.64
C GLN A 204 -22.32 6.93 6.44
N VAL A 205 -22.33 7.48 5.21
CA VAL A 205 -21.92 6.75 4.00
C VAL A 205 -20.44 6.35 4.06
N THR A 206 -19.58 7.20 4.61
CA THR A 206 -18.14 6.92 4.74
C THR A 206 -17.88 5.82 5.77
N LEU A 207 -18.54 5.85 6.93
CA LEU A 207 -18.47 4.82 7.95
C LEU A 207 -18.99 3.47 7.43
N LYS A 208 -20.14 3.46 6.75
CA LYS A 208 -20.72 2.24 6.12
C LYS A 208 -19.83 1.68 5.00
N ARG A 209 -19.17 2.54 4.22
CA ARG A 209 -18.15 2.12 3.23
C ARG A 209 -16.90 1.54 3.89
N ARG A 210 -16.41 2.14 4.97
CA ARG A 210 -15.23 1.65 5.72
C ARG A 210 -15.50 0.28 6.35
N SER A 211 -16.64 0.10 7.02
CA SER A 211 -16.99 -1.18 7.65
C SER A 211 -17.23 -2.29 6.63
N SER A 212 -17.92 -2.01 5.52
CA SER A 212 -18.11 -2.99 4.43
C SER A 212 -16.80 -3.32 3.71
N ALA A 213 -15.90 -2.35 3.47
CA ALA A 213 -14.59 -2.62 2.88
C ALA A 213 -13.72 -3.54 3.76
N ILE A 214 -13.74 -3.38 5.09
CA ILE A 214 -13.04 -4.27 6.02
C ILE A 214 -13.61 -5.69 5.96
N LYS A 215 -14.95 -5.84 5.96
CA LYS A 215 -15.61 -7.16 5.82
C LYS A 215 -15.22 -7.84 4.51
N LYS A 216 -15.35 -7.14 3.38
CA LYS A 216 -14.96 -7.62 2.04
C LYS A 216 -13.47 -8.01 1.97
N ARG A 217 -12.57 -7.23 2.56
CA ARG A 217 -11.12 -7.55 2.58
C ARG A 217 -10.83 -8.84 3.32
N LYS A 218 -11.51 -9.10 4.46
CA LYS A 218 -11.40 -10.37 5.20
C LYS A 218 -11.93 -11.55 4.36
N GLU A 219 -13.05 -11.36 3.66
CA GLU A 219 -13.64 -12.37 2.78
C GLU A 219 -12.73 -12.72 1.59
N ILE A 220 -12.24 -11.71 0.86
CA ILE A 220 -11.32 -11.87 -0.27
C ILE A 220 -10.06 -12.65 0.16
N PHE A 221 -9.51 -12.35 1.32
CA PHE A 221 -8.32 -13.06 1.84
C PHE A 221 -8.63 -14.54 2.12
N LYS A 222 -9.75 -14.85 2.78
CA LYS A 222 -10.18 -16.22 3.04
C LYS A 222 -10.45 -17.02 1.76
N ARG A 223 -11.10 -16.40 0.75
CA ARG A 223 -11.33 -17.04 -0.57
C ARG A 223 -10.00 -17.35 -1.27
N ALA A 224 -9.06 -16.40 -1.28
CA ALA A 224 -7.74 -16.60 -1.88
C ALA A 224 -6.94 -17.73 -1.19
N GLU A 225 -7.00 -17.82 0.14
CA GLU A 225 -6.42 -18.93 0.90
C GLU A 225 -7.04 -20.29 0.52
N GLN A 226 -8.38 -20.35 0.42
CA GLN A 226 -9.10 -21.55 -0.02
C GLN A 226 -8.68 -22.00 -1.43
N TYR A 227 -8.57 -21.07 -2.39
CA TYR A 227 -8.12 -21.39 -3.74
C TYR A 227 -6.67 -21.91 -3.77
N VAL A 228 -5.76 -21.29 -3.02
CA VAL A 228 -4.36 -21.78 -2.91
C VAL A 228 -4.31 -23.18 -2.29
N LYS A 229 -5.16 -23.47 -1.29
CA LYS A 229 -5.31 -24.82 -0.73
C LYS A 229 -5.85 -25.81 -1.76
N GLU A 230 -6.90 -25.43 -2.51
CA GLU A 230 -7.51 -26.24 -3.56
C GLU A 230 -6.50 -26.63 -4.65
N TYR A 231 -5.74 -25.67 -5.19
CA TYR A 231 -4.74 -25.96 -6.23
C TYR A 231 -3.65 -26.91 -5.74
N ARG A 232 -3.16 -26.72 -4.51
CA ARG A 232 -2.15 -27.60 -3.88
C ARG A 232 -2.68 -29.00 -3.62
N ILE A 233 -3.97 -29.14 -3.30
CA ILE A 233 -4.61 -30.45 -3.14
C ILE A 233 -4.72 -31.13 -4.50
N ARG A 234 -5.23 -30.44 -5.53
CA ARG A 234 -5.38 -30.97 -6.89
C ARG A 234 -4.05 -31.49 -7.48
N GLU A 235 -2.98 -30.71 -7.37
CA GLU A 235 -1.64 -31.08 -7.81
C GLU A 235 -1.10 -32.34 -7.08
N ARG A 236 -1.31 -32.42 -5.75
CA ARG A 236 -0.93 -33.61 -4.96
C ARG A 236 -1.78 -34.83 -5.30
N ASP A 237 -3.05 -34.63 -5.61
CA ASP A 237 -3.99 -35.71 -5.93
C ASP A 237 -3.68 -36.35 -7.27
N GLU A 238 -3.34 -35.55 -8.29
CA GLU A 238 -2.85 -36.05 -9.58
C GLU A 238 -1.58 -36.90 -9.40
N ILE A 239 -0.61 -36.42 -8.60
CA ILE A 239 0.62 -37.18 -8.26
C ILE A 239 0.30 -38.45 -7.46
N ARG A 240 -0.64 -38.38 -6.51
CA ARG A 240 -1.08 -39.51 -5.67
C ARG A 240 -1.73 -40.61 -6.50
N LEU A 241 -2.65 -40.25 -7.39
CA LEU A 241 -3.34 -41.19 -8.30
C LEU A 241 -2.34 -41.86 -9.26
N ALA A 242 -1.43 -41.08 -9.85
CA ALA A 242 -0.37 -41.62 -10.71
C ALA A 242 0.54 -42.63 -9.99
N ARG A 243 0.90 -42.36 -8.72
CA ARG A 243 1.67 -43.29 -7.88
C ARG A 243 0.88 -44.54 -7.50
N GLN A 244 -0.39 -44.39 -7.13
CA GLN A 244 -1.25 -45.52 -6.76
C GLN A 244 -1.51 -46.46 -7.93
N ALA A 245 -1.72 -45.92 -9.14
CA ALA A 245 -1.86 -46.72 -10.35
C ALA A 245 -0.57 -47.50 -10.62
N ARG A 246 0.59 -46.83 -10.67
CA ARG A 246 1.90 -47.47 -10.88
C ARG A 246 2.20 -48.56 -9.86
N ASN A 247 1.89 -48.34 -8.58
CA ASN A 247 2.09 -49.33 -7.51
C ASN A 247 1.18 -50.58 -7.67
N ARG A 248 0.06 -50.46 -8.38
CA ARG A 248 -0.85 -51.56 -8.70
C ARG A 248 -0.61 -52.16 -10.09
N GLY A 249 0.47 -51.79 -10.78
CA GLY A 249 0.74 -52.19 -12.18
C GLY A 249 -0.21 -51.56 -13.21
N ASN A 250 -1.05 -50.61 -12.81
CA ASN A 250 -2.05 -49.95 -13.65
C ASN A 250 -1.55 -48.59 -14.18
N TYR A 251 -2.16 -48.11 -15.27
CA TYR A 251 -1.87 -46.80 -15.83
C TYR A 251 -2.91 -45.76 -15.39
N TYR A 252 -2.45 -44.60 -14.94
CA TYR A 252 -3.30 -43.44 -14.70
C TYR A 252 -3.26 -42.50 -15.91
N VAL A 253 -4.40 -42.31 -16.56
CA VAL A 253 -4.57 -41.31 -17.63
C VAL A 253 -5.17 -40.05 -16.99
N PRO A 254 -4.49 -38.89 -17.06
CA PRO A 254 -5.03 -37.64 -16.53
C PRO A 254 -6.22 -37.17 -17.39
N GLY A 255 -7.15 -36.44 -16.77
CA GLY A 255 -8.31 -35.90 -17.48
C GLY A 255 -7.91 -34.84 -18.52
N GLU A 256 -8.63 -34.80 -19.65
CA GLU A 256 -8.39 -33.82 -20.72
C GLU A 256 -8.46 -32.36 -20.22
N ALA A 257 -7.57 -31.52 -20.74
CA ALA A 257 -7.52 -30.10 -20.39
C ALA A 257 -8.78 -29.35 -20.85
N LYS A 258 -9.37 -28.55 -19.94
CA LYS A 258 -10.61 -27.79 -20.18
C LYS A 258 -10.37 -26.36 -20.70
N LEU A 259 -9.13 -25.88 -20.60
CA LEU A 259 -8.73 -24.50 -20.91
C LEU A 259 -7.60 -24.49 -21.94
N ALA A 260 -7.74 -23.69 -22.99
CA ALA A 260 -6.64 -23.32 -23.88
C ALA A 260 -6.33 -21.82 -23.77
N PHE A 261 -5.05 -21.49 -23.92
CA PHE A 261 -4.63 -20.13 -24.28
C PHE A 261 -4.21 -20.10 -25.75
N VAL A 262 -4.75 -19.13 -26.47
CA VAL A 262 -4.74 -19.10 -27.95
C VAL A 262 -4.09 -17.80 -28.42
N ILE A 263 -2.95 -17.91 -29.12
CA ILE A 263 -2.13 -16.77 -29.57
C ILE A 263 -2.14 -16.69 -31.09
N ARG A 264 -2.39 -15.52 -31.66
CA ARG A 264 -2.25 -15.29 -33.11
C ARG A 264 -0.81 -15.01 -33.51
N ILE A 265 -0.24 -15.83 -34.39
CA ILE A 265 1.18 -15.74 -34.79
C ILE A 265 1.40 -15.15 -36.20
N ARG A 266 0.41 -15.25 -37.10
CA ARG A 266 0.47 -14.74 -38.49
C ARG A 266 -0.39 -13.47 -38.70
N GLY A 267 0.02 -12.66 -39.67
CA GLY A 267 -0.56 -11.37 -40.03
C GLY A 267 -1.99 -11.43 -40.61
N ILE A 268 -2.51 -10.29 -41.06
CA ILE A 268 -3.86 -10.14 -41.63
C ILE A 268 -3.95 -10.34 -43.14
N ASN A 269 -2.82 -10.27 -43.85
CA ASN A 269 -2.75 -10.39 -45.31
C ASN A 269 -2.88 -11.86 -45.74
N GLN A 270 -3.48 -12.10 -46.90
CA GLN A 270 -3.65 -13.44 -47.51
C GLN A 270 -4.37 -14.48 -46.61
N VAL A 271 -5.22 -14.04 -45.69
CA VAL A 271 -6.03 -14.92 -44.82
C VAL A 271 -7.35 -15.26 -45.50
N SER A 272 -7.68 -16.54 -45.66
CA SER A 272 -8.96 -16.97 -46.26
C SER A 272 -10.17 -16.47 -45.45
N PRO A 273 -11.33 -16.16 -46.08
CA PRO A 273 -12.48 -15.57 -45.40
C PRO A 273 -13.00 -16.41 -44.21
N LYS A 274 -12.99 -17.74 -44.34
CA LYS A 274 -13.39 -18.70 -43.29
C LYS A 274 -12.50 -18.57 -42.04
N VAL A 275 -11.17 -18.59 -42.22
CA VAL A 275 -10.20 -18.42 -41.14
C VAL A 275 -10.29 -17.02 -40.52
N ARG A 276 -10.41 -15.99 -41.36
CA ARG A 276 -10.58 -14.59 -40.93
C ARG A 276 -11.79 -14.44 -40.01
N LYS A 277 -12.92 -15.08 -40.31
CA LYS A 277 -14.13 -15.05 -39.46
C LYS A 277 -13.91 -15.78 -38.13
N VAL A 278 -13.26 -16.95 -38.13
CA VAL A 278 -12.91 -17.69 -36.90
C VAL A 278 -12.01 -16.85 -35.98
N LEU A 279 -10.96 -16.22 -36.52
CA LEU A 279 -10.07 -15.33 -35.76
C LEU A 279 -10.82 -14.11 -35.18
N GLN A 280 -11.80 -13.56 -35.90
CA GLN A 280 -12.66 -12.49 -35.40
C GLN A 280 -13.54 -12.95 -34.23
N LEU A 281 -14.12 -14.15 -34.30
CA LEU A 281 -14.93 -14.74 -33.22
C LEU A 281 -14.10 -14.98 -31.96
N PHE A 282 -12.86 -15.47 -32.08
CA PHE A 282 -11.91 -15.56 -30.97
C PHE A 282 -11.35 -14.21 -30.50
N ARG A 283 -11.73 -13.09 -31.13
CA ARG A 283 -11.24 -11.71 -30.86
C ARG A 283 -9.75 -11.49 -31.18
N LEU A 284 -9.13 -12.38 -31.95
CA LEU A 284 -7.72 -12.38 -32.34
C LEU A 284 -7.46 -11.49 -33.57
N ARG A 285 -7.66 -10.18 -33.41
CA ARG A 285 -7.57 -9.19 -34.50
C ARG A 285 -6.15 -8.83 -34.94
N GLN A 286 -5.19 -8.78 -34.02
CA GLN A 286 -3.79 -8.38 -34.28
C GLN A 286 -2.83 -9.54 -33.99
N ILE A 287 -1.61 -9.48 -34.53
CA ILE A 287 -0.53 -10.43 -34.17
C ILE A 287 -0.19 -10.33 -32.68
N ASN A 288 0.26 -11.43 -32.09
CA ASN A 288 0.56 -11.58 -30.67
C ASN A 288 -0.62 -11.21 -29.73
N ASN A 289 -1.85 -11.12 -30.24
CA ASN A 289 -3.02 -11.14 -29.37
C ASN A 289 -3.19 -12.55 -28.78
N GLY A 290 -3.48 -12.62 -27.49
CA GLY A 290 -3.78 -13.85 -26.76
C GLY A 290 -5.16 -13.83 -26.10
N VAL A 291 -5.87 -14.95 -26.09
CA VAL A 291 -7.22 -15.10 -25.48
C VAL A 291 -7.36 -16.46 -24.79
N PHE A 292 -8.03 -16.49 -23.63
CA PHE A 292 -8.48 -17.73 -22.97
C PHE A 292 -9.74 -18.28 -23.66
N VAL A 293 -9.68 -19.54 -24.09
CA VAL A 293 -10.77 -20.27 -24.76
C VAL A 293 -11.09 -21.54 -23.98
N ARG A 294 -12.37 -21.74 -23.65
CA ARG A 294 -12.88 -23.00 -23.10
C ARG A 294 -12.85 -24.07 -24.18
N LEU A 295 -12.27 -25.23 -23.86
CA LEU A 295 -12.21 -26.37 -24.77
C LEU A 295 -13.55 -27.12 -24.76
N ASN A 296 -14.07 -27.36 -25.96
CA ASN A 296 -15.27 -28.11 -26.29
C ASN A 296 -15.10 -28.60 -27.75
N LYS A 297 -15.77 -29.68 -28.16
CA LYS A 297 -15.72 -30.24 -29.51
C LYS A 297 -15.90 -29.18 -30.62
N ALA A 298 -16.81 -28.23 -30.39
CA ALA A 298 -17.02 -27.09 -31.29
C ALA A 298 -15.83 -26.11 -31.35
N THR A 299 -15.23 -25.73 -30.22
CA THR A 299 -14.09 -24.79 -30.20
C THR A 299 -12.81 -25.44 -30.72
N VAL A 300 -12.60 -26.74 -30.48
CA VAL A 300 -11.49 -27.52 -31.06
C VAL A 300 -11.60 -27.56 -32.59
N ASN A 301 -12.79 -27.80 -33.14
CA ASN A 301 -12.99 -27.75 -34.60
C ASN A 301 -12.76 -26.34 -35.18
N MET A 302 -13.12 -25.27 -34.45
CA MET A 302 -12.76 -23.91 -34.83
C MET A 302 -11.25 -23.65 -34.75
N LEU A 303 -10.54 -24.18 -33.74
CA LEU A 303 -9.09 -24.06 -33.63
C LEU A 303 -8.38 -24.75 -34.79
N ARG A 304 -8.80 -25.97 -35.17
CA ARG A 304 -8.30 -26.70 -36.36
C ARG A 304 -8.42 -25.88 -37.65
N ILE A 305 -9.54 -25.17 -37.86
CA ILE A 305 -9.71 -24.30 -39.03
C ILE A 305 -8.68 -23.15 -39.04
N ALA A 306 -8.37 -22.56 -37.90
CA ALA A 306 -7.45 -21.42 -37.78
C ALA A 306 -6.00 -21.82 -37.42
N GLU A 307 -5.71 -23.11 -37.41
CA GLU A 307 -4.47 -23.72 -36.89
C GLU A 307 -3.19 -23.15 -37.52
N PRO A 308 -3.07 -22.96 -38.86
CA PRO A 308 -1.87 -22.38 -39.47
C PRO A 308 -1.58 -20.92 -39.11
N TYR A 309 -2.47 -20.25 -38.38
CA TYR A 309 -2.36 -18.83 -38.00
C TYR A 309 -2.22 -18.62 -36.48
N ILE A 310 -2.30 -19.70 -35.71
CA ILE A 310 -2.41 -19.72 -34.25
C ILE A 310 -1.37 -20.66 -33.64
N ALA A 311 -0.79 -20.26 -32.51
CA ALA A 311 -0.15 -21.18 -31.57
C ALA A 311 -1.02 -21.27 -30.31
N TRP A 312 -1.31 -22.48 -29.84
CA TRP A 312 -2.16 -22.67 -28.65
C TRP A 312 -1.71 -23.86 -27.80
N GLY A 313 -2.24 -23.94 -26.58
CA GLY A 313 -1.95 -25.03 -25.65
C GLY A 313 -2.56 -24.76 -24.27
N TYR A 314 -2.14 -25.51 -23.26
CA TYR A 314 -2.74 -25.53 -21.93
C TYR A 314 -1.97 -24.61 -20.95
N PRO A 315 -2.56 -23.51 -20.47
CA PRO A 315 -1.87 -22.57 -19.60
C PRO A 315 -1.87 -23.06 -18.15
N ASN A 316 -0.71 -23.11 -17.51
CA ASN A 316 -0.62 -23.38 -16.06
C ASN A 316 -1.07 -22.15 -15.24
N LEU A 317 -1.37 -22.37 -13.96
CA LEU A 317 -1.83 -21.33 -13.03
C LEU A 317 -0.89 -20.10 -12.97
N LYS A 318 0.44 -20.32 -13.03
CA LYS A 318 1.44 -19.24 -13.03
C LYS A 318 1.32 -18.38 -14.29
N SER A 319 1.19 -19.00 -15.46
CA SER A 319 0.97 -18.31 -16.74
C SER A 319 -0.33 -17.51 -16.75
N VAL A 320 -1.43 -18.08 -16.25
CA VAL A 320 -2.72 -17.36 -16.12
C VAL A 320 -2.56 -16.15 -15.19
N ARG A 321 -1.95 -16.34 -14.02
CA ARG A 321 -1.70 -15.27 -13.04
C ARG A 321 -0.83 -14.16 -13.63
N GLU A 322 0.29 -14.49 -14.27
CA GLU A 322 1.18 -13.51 -14.89
C GLU A 322 0.53 -12.75 -16.04
N LEU A 323 -0.26 -13.42 -16.89
CA LEU A 323 -1.05 -12.77 -17.93
C LEU A 323 -2.03 -11.74 -17.35
N VAL A 324 -2.82 -12.13 -16.35
CA VAL A 324 -3.82 -11.24 -15.74
C VAL A 324 -3.18 -10.07 -15.00
N TYR A 325 -2.11 -10.28 -14.23
CA TYR A 325 -1.46 -9.20 -13.48
C TYR A 325 -0.56 -8.28 -14.33
N LYS A 326 0.23 -8.81 -15.27
CA LYS A 326 1.17 -7.99 -16.08
C LYS A 326 0.55 -7.42 -17.35
N ARG A 327 -0.40 -8.14 -17.96
CA ARG A 327 -0.95 -7.84 -19.30
C ARG A 327 -2.48 -7.68 -19.31
N GLY A 328 -3.15 -7.78 -18.15
CA GLY A 328 -4.61 -7.75 -18.03
C GLY A 328 -5.23 -6.37 -18.19
N PHE A 329 -6.21 -6.29 -19.09
CA PHE A 329 -7.07 -5.12 -19.27
C PHE A 329 -8.53 -5.56 -19.22
N ALA A 330 -9.37 -4.79 -18.55
CA ALA A 330 -10.80 -4.95 -18.50
C ALA A 330 -11.50 -4.24 -19.67
N LYS A 331 -12.61 -4.81 -20.12
CA LYS A 331 -13.56 -4.20 -21.06
C LYS A 331 -14.68 -3.50 -20.27
N VAL A 332 -14.47 -2.23 -19.96
CA VAL A 332 -15.43 -1.38 -19.23
C VAL A 332 -16.09 -0.43 -20.22
N ASN A 333 -17.42 -0.51 -20.37
CA ASN A 333 -18.22 0.35 -21.25
C ASN A 333 -17.67 0.49 -22.69
N GLY A 334 -17.10 -0.59 -23.23
CA GLY A 334 -16.48 -0.63 -24.57
C GLY A 334 -15.01 -0.17 -24.61
N GLN A 335 -14.53 0.51 -23.57
CA GLN A 335 -13.14 0.96 -23.44
C GLN A 335 -12.23 -0.13 -22.84
N ARG A 336 -10.93 0.00 -23.11
CA ARG A 336 -9.87 -0.89 -22.60
C ARG A 336 -9.19 -0.22 -21.39
N VAL A 337 -9.51 -0.69 -20.18
CA VAL A 337 -9.04 -0.10 -18.91
C VAL A 337 -8.07 -1.07 -18.21
N PRO A 338 -6.90 -0.64 -17.71
CA PRO A 338 -5.98 -1.51 -16.99
C PRO A 338 -6.59 -1.99 -15.66
N ILE A 339 -6.32 -3.24 -15.26
CA ILE A 339 -6.83 -3.80 -13.99
C ILE A 339 -5.92 -3.35 -12.84
N THR A 340 -6.16 -2.14 -12.32
CA THR A 340 -5.38 -1.56 -11.21
C THR A 340 -5.94 -1.90 -9.82
N SER A 341 -7.23 -2.21 -9.73
CA SER A 341 -7.94 -2.33 -8.45
C SER A 341 -9.12 -3.29 -8.53
N ASN A 342 -9.38 -4.01 -7.43
CA ASN A 342 -10.48 -4.98 -7.34
C ASN A 342 -11.87 -4.35 -7.57
N THR A 343 -12.03 -3.06 -7.33
CA THR A 343 -13.28 -2.33 -7.59
C THR A 343 -13.69 -2.35 -9.06
N ILE A 344 -12.74 -2.39 -10.00
CA ILE A 344 -13.02 -2.50 -11.45
C ILE A 344 -13.62 -3.89 -11.78
N VAL A 345 -13.12 -4.94 -11.11
CA VAL A 345 -13.62 -6.31 -11.25
C VAL A 345 -15.01 -6.41 -10.62
N GLU A 346 -15.15 -6.00 -9.36
CA GLU A 346 -16.42 -6.03 -8.61
C GLU A 346 -17.54 -5.25 -9.31
N GLN A 347 -17.27 -4.06 -9.85
CA GLN A 347 -18.28 -3.25 -10.54
C GLN A 347 -18.87 -3.96 -11.77
N LYS A 348 -18.08 -4.80 -12.46
CA LYS A 348 -18.50 -5.45 -13.72
C LYS A 348 -18.93 -6.90 -13.54
N LEU A 349 -18.32 -7.62 -12.61
CA LEU A 349 -18.53 -9.05 -12.36
C LEU A 349 -19.10 -9.39 -10.96
N GLY A 350 -19.41 -8.38 -10.14
CA GLY A 350 -20.00 -8.61 -8.81
C GLY A 350 -21.34 -9.35 -8.84
N LYS A 351 -22.14 -9.18 -9.91
CA LYS A 351 -23.36 -9.97 -10.16
C LYS A 351 -23.07 -11.48 -10.34
N GLN A 352 -21.86 -11.81 -10.77
CA GLN A 352 -21.38 -13.18 -10.96
C GLN A 352 -20.70 -13.75 -9.68
N ASN A 353 -20.66 -13.01 -8.57
CA ASN A 353 -19.90 -13.34 -7.33
C ASN A 353 -18.37 -13.36 -7.53
N ILE A 354 -17.86 -12.66 -8.55
CA ILE A 354 -16.42 -12.45 -8.77
C ILE A 354 -16.08 -11.05 -8.26
N ILE A 355 -15.37 -10.97 -7.14
CA ILE A 355 -15.14 -9.74 -6.38
C ILE A 355 -13.70 -9.25 -6.60
N CYS A 356 -12.73 -10.17 -6.67
CA CYS A 356 -11.31 -9.86 -6.79
C CYS A 356 -10.61 -10.49 -8.01
N VAL A 357 -9.36 -10.12 -8.23
CA VAL A 357 -8.53 -10.67 -9.32
C VAL A 357 -8.22 -12.16 -9.14
N GLU A 358 -8.07 -12.66 -7.92
CA GLU A 358 -7.85 -14.09 -7.68
C GLU A 358 -9.12 -14.92 -7.92
N ASP A 359 -10.32 -14.41 -7.59
CA ASP A 359 -11.60 -15.02 -8.00
C ASP A 359 -11.68 -15.14 -9.54
N LEU A 360 -11.26 -14.08 -10.26
CA LEU A 360 -11.23 -14.06 -11.72
C LEU A 360 -10.22 -15.07 -12.29
N ILE A 361 -9.05 -15.22 -11.68
CA ILE A 361 -8.04 -16.22 -12.07
C ILE A 361 -8.57 -17.64 -11.83
N HIS A 362 -9.25 -17.90 -10.71
CA HIS A 362 -9.86 -19.20 -10.39
C HIS A 362 -10.95 -19.57 -11.38
N GLU A 363 -11.90 -18.68 -11.64
CA GLU A 363 -12.99 -18.89 -12.60
C GLU A 363 -12.47 -19.21 -14.01
N ILE A 364 -11.36 -18.58 -14.41
CA ILE A 364 -10.68 -18.85 -15.69
C ILE A 364 -9.98 -20.21 -15.67
N PHE A 365 -9.14 -20.48 -14.67
CA PHE A 365 -8.30 -21.68 -14.62
C PHE A 365 -9.10 -22.96 -14.40
N SER A 366 -10.09 -22.94 -13.50
CA SER A 366 -11.00 -24.06 -13.25
C SER A 366 -12.11 -24.19 -14.30
N VAL A 367 -12.27 -23.19 -15.20
CA VAL A 367 -13.28 -23.13 -16.25
C VAL A 367 -14.71 -23.28 -15.69
N GLY A 368 -15.03 -22.40 -14.74
CA GLY A 368 -16.32 -22.38 -14.07
C GLY A 368 -17.51 -22.04 -14.98
N GLU A 369 -18.70 -22.03 -14.40
CA GLU A 369 -19.96 -21.76 -15.11
C GLU A 369 -20.01 -20.35 -15.73
N LYS A 370 -19.33 -19.40 -15.09
CA LYS A 370 -19.35 -17.96 -15.40
C LYS A 370 -18.12 -17.55 -16.22
N PHE A 371 -17.31 -18.52 -16.66
CA PHE A 371 -16.16 -18.36 -17.56
C PHE A 371 -16.47 -17.48 -18.79
N LYS A 372 -17.68 -17.59 -19.36
CA LYS A 372 -18.13 -16.76 -20.49
C LYS A 372 -18.08 -15.26 -20.18
N TYR A 373 -18.47 -14.87 -18.96
CA TYR A 373 -18.44 -13.49 -18.49
C TYR A 373 -17.02 -13.06 -18.12
N ALA A 374 -16.26 -13.92 -17.43
CA ALA A 374 -14.86 -13.68 -17.07
C ALA A 374 -13.95 -13.47 -18.30
N SER A 375 -14.01 -14.35 -19.30
CA SER A 375 -13.22 -14.24 -20.54
C SER A 375 -13.66 -13.04 -21.39
N ASN A 376 -14.95 -12.67 -21.41
CA ASN A 376 -15.42 -11.49 -22.14
C ASN A 376 -15.11 -10.16 -21.42
N PHE A 377 -15.03 -10.18 -20.07
CA PHE A 377 -14.54 -9.05 -19.27
C PHE A 377 -13.08 -8.73 -19.58
N LEU A 378 -12.24 -9.75 -19.74
CA LEU A 378 -10.87 -9.57 -20.22
C LEU A 378 -10.86 -9.11 -21.68
N TRP A 379 -10.15 -8.01 -21.92
CA TRP A 379 -9.73 -7.61 -23.26
C TRP A 379 -8.65 -8.58 -23.76
N PRO A 380 -8.61 -8.94 -25.06
CA PRO A 380 -7.52 -9.75 -25.62
C PRO A 380 -6.13 -9.24 -25.20
N PHE A 381 -5.32 -10.11 -24.62
CA PHE A 381 -3.99 -9.78 -24.13
C PHE A 381 -3.12 -9.35 -25.31
N LYS A 382 -2.46 -8.19 -25.21
CA LYS A 382 -1.45 -7.76 -26.18
C LYS A 382 -0.07 -8.19 -25.67
N LEU A 383 0.49 -9.22 -26.29
CA LEU A 383 1.78 -9.79 -25.91
C LEU A 383 2.91 -9.22 -26.77
N ASN A 384 4.13 -9.30 -26.26
CA ASN A 384 5.32 -8.93 -27.03
C ASN A 384 5.69 -10.07 -28.01
N ASN A 385 6.61 -9.81 -28.94
CA ASN A 385 7.28 -10.90 -29.64
C ASN A 385 8.05 -11.77 -28.63
N PRO A 386 8.13 -13.10 -28.81
CA PRO A 386 8.88 -13.96 -27.92
C PRO A 386 10.38 -13.63 -27.95
N THR A 387 11.02 -13.58 -26.79
CA THR A 387 12.49 -13.55 -26.69
C THR A 387 13.09 -14.75 -27.43
N GLY A 388 14.13 -14.51 -28.23
CA GLY A 388 14.70 -15.51 -29.15
C GLY A 388 13.88 -15.74 -30.43
N GLY A 389 12.79 -15.01 -30.64
CA GLY A 389 11.99 -15.08 -31.86
C GLY A 389 11.15 -16.35 -32.01
N TRP A 390 10.69 -16.55 -33.25
CA TRP A 390 9.94 -17.72 -33.69
C TRP A 390 10.88 -18.60 -34.53
N ARG A 391 10.72 -19.93 -34.47
CA ARG A 391 11.49 -20.89 -35.29
C ARG A 391 11.02 -20.83 -36.75
N LYS A 392 9.80 -21.31 -37.00
CA LYS A 392 9.16 -21.34 -38.33
C LYS A 392 7.63 -21.29 -38.16
N LYS A 393 7.06 -20.09 -38.33
CA LYS A 393 5.60 -19.81 -38.20
C LYS A 393 4.71 -20.53 -39.23
N THR A 394 5.30 -21.06 -40.30
CA THR A 394 4.61 -21.70 -41.42
C THR A 394 4.53 -23.21 -41.31
N ILE A 395 5.13 -23.80 -40.27
CA ILE A 395 5.23 -25.24 -40.04
C ILE A 395 4.55 -25.58 -38.71
N HIS A 396 3.93 -26.76 -38.63
CA HIS A 396 3.25 -27.23 -37.42
C HIS A 396 4.27 -27.53 -36.31
N TYR A 397 3.83 -27.48 -35.05
CA TYR A 397 4.75 -27.62 -33.92
C TYR A 397 5.44 -29.00 -33.85
N VAL A 398 4.74 -30.06 -34.25
CA VAL A 398 5.30 -31.43 -34.31
C VAL A 398 6.49 -31.50 -35.28
N ASP A 399 6.39 -30.83 -36.43
CA ASP A 399 7.44 -30.80 -37.46
C ASP A 399 8.53 -29.73 -37.18
N GLY A 400 8.67 -29.34 -35.90
CA GLY A 400 9.67 -28.37 -35.45
C GLY A 400 9.32 -26.89 -35.66
N GLY A 401 8.12 -26.58 -36.16
CA GLY A 401 7.60 -25.24 -36.36
C GLY A 401 7.03 -24.58 -35.10
N ASP A 402 5.99 -23.75 -35.27
CA ASP A 402 5.40 -22.96 -34.19
C ASP A 402 3.88 -22.93 -34.11
N PHE A 403 3.16 -23.30 -35.19
CA PHE A 403 1.69 -23.26 -35.21
C PHE A 403 1.07 -24.55 -34.66
N GLY A 404 -0.20 -24.47 -34.23
CA GLY A 404 -0.97 -25.60 -33.72
C GLY A 404 -0.88 -25.79 -32.21
N ASN A 405 -1.25 -26.99 -31.76
CA ASN A 405 -1.26 -27.35 -30.35
C ASN A 405 0.16 -27.66 -29.86
N ARG A 406 0.56 -27.02 -28.75
CA ARG A 406 1.85 -27.20 -28.08
C ARG A 406 1.71 -27.75 -26.65
N GLU A 407 0.49 -28.10 -26.25
CA GLU A 407 0.14 -28.62 -24.93
C GLU A 407 0.74 -27.72 -23.82
N ASP A 408 1.47 -28.30 -22.87
CA ASP A 408 2.10 -27.56 -21.77
C ASP A 408 3.28 -26.68 -22.20
N LYS A 409 3.89 -26.95 -23.36
CA LYS A 409 5.04 -26.17 -23.88
C LYS A 409 4.63 -24.75 -24.31
N ILE A 410 3.32 -24.46 -24.40
CA ILE A 410 2.82 -23.08 -24.50
C ILE A 410 3.30 -22.22 -23.32
N ASN A 411 3.53 -22.80 -22.14
CA ASN A 411 3.92 -22.06 -20.95
C ASN A 411 5.35 -21.51 -21.05
N GLU A 412 6.24 -22.20 -21.76
CA GLU A 412 7.58 -21.71 -22.05
C GLU A 412 7.52 -20.54 -23.04
N LEU A 413 6.69 -20.64 -24.08
CA LEU A 413 6.44 -19.54 -25.02
C LEU A 413 5.86 -18.31 -24.31
N LEU A 414 4.89 -18.50 -23.40
CA LEU A 414 4.28 -17.42 -22.64
C LEU A 414 5.29 -16.67 -21.76
N ARG A 415 6.17 -17.38 -21.06
CA ARG A 415 7.25 -16.76 -20.28
C ARG A 415 8.19 -15.89 -21.12
N ARG A 416 8.31 -16.16 -22.42
CA ARG A 416 9.10 -15.36 -23.37
C ARG A 416 8.33 -14.18 -23.99
N MET A 417 7.01 -14.10 -23.83
CA MET A 417 6.14 -13.07 -24.44
C MET A 417 5.49 -12.09 -23.43
N VAL A 418 5.50 -12.42 -22.13
CA VAL A 418 4.77 -11.75 -21.02
C VAL A 418 5.65 -10.87 -20.16
#